data_AF-A0A3C2A2S8-F1
#
_entry.id   AF-A0A3C2A2S8-F1
#
_cell.length_a   1.000
_cell.length_b   1.000
_cell.length_c   1.000
_cell.angle_alpha   90.00
_cell.angle_beta   90.00
_cell.angle_gamma   90.00
#
_symmetry.space_group_name_H-M   'P 1'
#
loop_
_entity.id
_entity.type
_entity.pdbx_description
1 polymer ?
#
loop_
_entity_poly.entity_id
_entity_poly.type
_entity_poly.pdbx_seq_one_letter_code
_entity_poly.pdbx_strand_id
1 'polypeptide(L)' 'AAKAINAMPFGRKNYVFLLFSVVLLALGYIAMIAESAEYGFGVLGLWVGPILLMAGFIVGVFAILIKPEEESSTDS' A
#
# COMPACT_ATOMS: atom_id res chain seq x y z
N ALA A 1 24.45 -2.95 -29.36
CA ALA A 1 24.07 -2.60 -27.98
C ALA A 1 22.58 -2.87 -27.81
N ALA A 2 22.19 -3.79 -26.93
CA ALA A 2 20.78 -4.07 -26.67
C ALA A 2 20.17 -2.92 -25.86
N LYS A 3 19.05 -2.37 -26.33
CA LYS A 3 18.30 -1.32 -25.63
C LYS A 3 17.73 -1.93 -24.36
N ALA A 4 18.27 -1.56 -23.20
CA ALA A 4 17.65 -1.88 -21.92
C ALA A 4 16.30 -1.15 -21.86
N ILE A 5 15.23 -1.86 -22.19
CA ILE A 5 13.88 -1.35 -21.99
C ILE A 5 13.65 -1.39 -20.49
N ASN A 6 13.67 -0.20 -19.88
CA ASN A 6 13.35 -0.03 -18.48
C ASN A 6 11.82 -0.14 -18.32
N ALA A 7 11.30 -1.34 -18.56
CA ALA A 7 9.90 -1.67 -18.31
C ALA A 7 9.74 -1.78 -16.80
N MET A 8 9.15 -0.75 -16.19
CA MET A 8 8.75 -0.85 -14.80
C MET A 8 7.72 -1.99 -14.67
N PRO A 9 7.83 -2.84 -13.63
CA PRO A 9 6.96 -4.01 -13.47
C PRO A 9 5.49 -3.66 -13.25
N PHE A 10 5.18 -2.40 -12.91
CA PHE A 10 3.82 -1.91 -12.67
C PHE A 10 3.56 -0.56 -13.33
N GLY A 11 2.28 -0.23 -13.53
CA GLY A 11 1.85 1.08 -14.01
C GLY A 11 1.95 2.17 -12.94
N ARG A 12 1.98 3.45 -13.36
CA ARG A 12 2.07 4.61 -12.46
C ARG A 12 0.99 4.60 -11.36
N LYS A 13 -0.25 4.26 -11.73
CA LYS A 13 -1.39 4.19 -10.78
C LYS A 13 -1.16 3.11 -9.71
N ASN A 14 -0.67 1.94 -10.10
CA ASN A 14 -0.33 0.85 -9.17
C ASN A 14 0.75 1.24 -8.18
N TYR A 15 1.76 2.00 -8.60
CA TYR A 15 2.78 2.52 -7.69
C TYR A 15 2.20 3.48 -6.64
N VAL A 16 1.21 4.29 -6.99
CA VAL A 16 0.51 5.15 -6.02
C VAL A 16 -0.26 4.32 -5.00
N PHE A 17 -0.98 3.27 -5.44
CA PHE A 17 -1.67 2.36 -4.52
C PHE A 17 -0.69 1.57 -3.63
N LEU A 18 0.46 1.15 -4.17
CA LEU A 18 1.53 0.54 -3.37
C LEU A 18 2.05 1.49 -2.30
N LEU A 19 2.35 2.75 -2.64
CA LEU A 19 2.80 3.73 -1.67
C LEU A 19 1.72 3.99 -0.59
N PHE A 20 0.47 4.10 -1.00
CA PHE A 20 -0.65 4.27 -0.09
C PHE A 20 -0.80 3.08 0.87
N SER A 21 -0.59 1.86 0.38
CA SER A 21 -0.61 0.65 1.23
C SER A 21 0.46 0.70 2.33
N VAL A 22 1.67 1.16 2.00
CA VAL A 22 2.77 1.32 2.97
C VAL A 22 2.43 2.38 4.01
N VAL A 23 1.80 3.49 3.61
CA VAL A 23 1.35 4.52 4.55
C VAL A 23 0.28 3.97 5.51
N LEU A 24 -0.69 3.19 5.02
CA LEU A 24 -1.68 2.54 5.87
C LEU A 24 -1.05 1.58 6.89
N LEU A 25 -0.08 0.77 6.45
CA LEU A 25 0.66 -0.12 7.34
C LEU A 25 1.41 0.68 8.41
N ALA A 26 2.13 1.73 8.00
CA ALA A 26 2.85 2.61 8.92
C ALA A 26 1.92 3.25 9.95
N LEU A 27 0.74 3.75 9.51
CA LEU A 27 -0.26 4.31 10.41
C LEU A 27 -0.80 3.26 11.40
N GLY A 28 -1.01 2.01 10.97
CA GLY A 28 -1.41 0.92 11.85
C GLY A 28 -0.39 0.65 12.95
N TYR A 29 0.89 0.58 12.59
CA TYR A 29 1.98 0.44 13.57
C TYR A 29 2.13 1.66 14.47
N ILE A 30 2.03 2.88 13.93
CA ILE A 30 2.08 4.11 14.72
C ILE A 30 0.93 4.16 15.72
N ALA A 31 -0.28 3.76 15.32
CA ALA A 31 -1.43 3.69 16.23
C ALA A 31 -1.19 2.71 17.39
N MET A 32 -0.57 1.55 17.11
CA MET A 32 -0.19 0.59 18.16
C MET A 32 0.91 1.14 19.08
N ILE A 33 1.89 1.86 18.54
CA ILE A 33 2.99 2.46 19.32
C ILE A 33 2.50 3.62 20.20
N ALA A 34 1.55 4.41 19.69
CA ALA A 34 0.99 5.56 20.39
C ALA A 34 -0.01 5.16 21.50
N GLU A 35 -0.47 3.90 21.51
CA GLU A 35 -1.38 3.40 22.53
C GLU A 35 -0.68 3.35 23.90
N SER A 36 -1.33 3.96 24.90
CA SER A 36 -0.79 4.11 26.25
C SER A 36 -1.39 3.12 27.25
N ALA A 37 -2.44 2.39 26.84
CA ALA A 37 -3.04 1.34 27.65
C ALA A 37 -2.05 0.20 27.92
N GLU A 38 -2.18 -0.43 29.09
CA GLU A 38 -1.31 -1.55 29.48
C GLU A 38 -1.41 -2.69 28.45
N TYR A 39 -0.25 -3.19 28.01
CA TYR A 39 -0.10 -4.15 26.91
C TYR A 39 -0.69 -3.73 25.55
N GLY A 40 -1.08 -2.46 25.37
CA GLY A 40 -1.69 -2.00 24.12
C GLY A 40 -3.14 -2.47 23.93
N PHE A 41 -3.83 -2.90 24.99
CA PHE A 41 -5.23 -3.37 24.92
C PHE A 41 -6.27 -2.24 24.76
N GLY A 42 -5.83 -1.01 24.59
CA GLY A 42 -6.72 0.09 24.25
C GLY A 42 -7.32 -0.08 22.85
N VAL A 43 -8.36 0.69 22.55
CA VAL A 43 -9.10 0.58 21.29
C VAL A 43 -8.19 0.89 20.09
N LEU A 44 -7.24 1.81 20.24
CA LEU A 44 -6.33 2.19 19.15
C LEU A 44 -5.36 1.06 18.83
N GLY A 45 -4.80 0.43 19.87
CA GLY A 45 -3.87 -0.70 19.72
C GLY A 45 -4.55 -1.98 19.26
N LEU A 46 -5.68 -2.36 19.85
CA LEU A 46 -6.29 -3.68 19.65
C LEU A 46 -7.27 -3.75 18.47
N TRP A 47 -8.02 -2.67 18.19
CA TRP A 47 -9.02 -2.68 17.11
C TRP A 47 -8.54 -1.87 15.90
N VAL A 48 -8.13 -0.63 16.10
CA VAL A 48 -7.77 0.28 15.00
C VAL A 48 -6.49 -0.18 14.31
N GLY A 49 -5.44 -0.51 15.09
CA GLY A 49 -4.18 -1.02 14.57
C GLY A 49 -4.35 -2.20 13.61
N PRO A 50 -4.93 -3.34 14.04
CA PRO A 50 -5.08 -4.51 13.19
C PRO A 50 -5.96 -4.27 11.95
N ILE A 51 -7.01 -3.45 12.08
CA ILE A 51 -7.87 -3.08 10.94
C ILE A 51 -7.07 -2.26 9.91
N LEU A 52 -6.26 -1.29 10.35
CA LEU A 52 -5.40 -0.52 9.45
C LEU A 52 -4.38 -1.41 8.75
N LEU A 53 -3.78 -2.35 9.48
CA LEU A 53 -2.84 -3.32 8.89
C LEU A 53 -3.52 -4.20 7.85
N MET A 54 -4.72 -4.72 8.15
CA MET A 54 -5.54 -5.48 7.20
C MET A 54 -5.86 -4.67 5.94
N ALA A 55 -6.32 -3.43 6.10
CA ALA A 55 -6.64 -2.56 4.99
C ALA A 55 -5.41 -2.25 4.13
N GLY A 56 -4.27 -1.95 4.76
CA GLY A 56 -3.00 -1.74 4.07
C GLY A 56 -2.58 -2.97 3.27
N PHE A 57 -2.65 -4.17 3.87
CA PHE A 57 -2.35 -5.42 3.18
C PHE A 57 -3.28 -5.69 1.99
N ILE A 58 -4.59 -5.51 2.17
CA ILE A 58 -5.58 -5.66 1.10
C ILE A 58 -5.22 -4.72 -0.05
N VAL A 59 -5.06 -3.42 0.23
CA VAL A 59 -4.75 -2.43 -0.82
C VAL A 59 -3.44 -2.76 -1.53
N GLY A 60 -2.40 -3.20 -0.80
CA GLY A 60 -1.13 -3.60 -1.40
C GLY A 60 -1.27 -4.80 -2.34
N VAL A 61 -2.02 -5.83 -1.92
CA VAL A 61 -2.30 -7.00 -2.76
C VAL A 61 -3.11 -6.60 -4.00
N PHE A 62 -4.16 -5.79 -3.86
CA PHE A 62 -4.92 -5.27 -5.00
C PHE A 62 -4.05 -4.44 -5.94
N ALA A 63 -3.14 -3.62 -5.42
CA ALA A 63 -2.21 -2.81 -6.22
C ALA A 63 -1.26 -3.68 -7.06
N ILE A 64 -0.87 -4.85 -6.58
CA ILE A 64 -0.02 -5.80 -7.32
C ILE A 64 -0.83 -6.56 -8.37
N LEU A 65 -2.09 -6.91 -8.06
CA LEU A 65 -2.95 -7.73 -8.92
C LEU A 65 -3.56 -6.95 -10.09
N ILE A 66 -3.77 -5.64 -9.95
CA ILE A 66 -4.26 -4.79 -11.04
C ILE A 66 -3.21 -4.80 -12.16
N LYS A 67 -3.55 -5.33 -13.33
CA LYS A 67 -2.67 -5.24 -14.49
C LYS A 67 -2.54 -3.77 -14.91
N PRO A 68 -1.35 -3.33 -15.35
CA PRO A 68 -1.22 -2.01 -15.96
C PRO A 68 -2.18 -1.94 -17.15
N GLU A 69 -3.11 -0.99 -17.08
CA GLU A 69 -3.85 -0.57 -18.27
C GLU A 69 -2.80 0.07 -19.16
N GLU A 70 -2.43 -0.59 -20.25
CA GLU A 70 -1.59 -0.01 -21.31
C GLU A 70 -2.30 1.29 -21.69
N GLU A 71 -1.75 2.43 -21.23
CA GLU A 71 -2.22 3.75 -21.63
C GLU A 71 -2.03 3.77 -23.14
N SER A 72 -3.12 3.49 -23.87
CA SER A 72 -3.17 3.50 -25.31
C SER A 72 -2.59 4.82 -25.75
N SER A 73 -1.42 4.74 -26.39
CA SER A 73 -0.79 5.84 -27.09
C SER A 73 -1.84 6.47 -28.00
N THR A 74 -2.46 7.55 -27.50
CA THR A 74 -3.17 8.50 -28.33
C THR A 74 -2.06 9.25 -29.05
N ASP A 75 -1.59 8.60 -30.11
CA ASP A 75 -0.83 9.21 -31.19
C ASP A 75 -1.73 10.30 -31.78
N SER A 76 -1.28 11.55 -31.70
CA SER A 76 -1.87 12.71 -32.36
C SER A 76 -0.75 13.48 -33.02
#